data_AF-A0A7V7KAE9-F1
#
_entry.id   AF-A0A7V7KAE9-F1
#
_cell.length_a   1.000
_cell.length_b   1.000
_cell.length_c   1.000
_cell.angle_alpha   90.00
_cell.angle_beta   90.00
_cell.angle_gamma   90.00
#
_symmetry.space_group_name_H-M   'P 1'
#
loop_
_entity.id
_entity.type
_entity.pdbx_description
1 polymer ?
#
loop_
_entity_poly.entity_id
_entity_poly.type
_entity_poly.pdbx_seq_one_letter_code
_entity_poly.pdbx_strand_id
1 'polypeptide(L)' 'MPSHAWMAAKLLRGAADFFRSMSETNPSISAELKTNAETCDQVADWVEKDPNGLAPSLIDEMEEEKDKAKVH' A
#
# COMPACT_ATOMS: atom_id res chain seq x y z
N MET A 1 21.86 -0.44 12.64
CA MET A 1 21.98 0.13 11.28
C MET A 1 20.60 0.16 10.65
N PRO A 2 20.22 1.23 9.92
CA PRO A 2 18.98 1.22 9.14
C PRO A 2 19.07 0.14 8.05
N SER A 3 18.06 -0.73 7.97
CA SER A 3 17.96 -1.74 6.92
C SER A 3 17.33 -1.13 5.65
N HIS A 4 17.43 -1.81 4.51
CA HIS A 4 16.71 -1.40 3.30
C HIS A 4 15.19 -1.38 3.54
N ALA A 5 14.66 -2.32 4.32
CA ALA A 5 13.26 -2.35 4.71
C ALA A 5 12.84 -1.09 5.49
N TRP A 6 13.65 -0.66 6.44
CA TRP A 6 13.41 0.60 7.17
C TRP A 6 13.40 1.81 6.24
N MET A 7 14.35 1.88 5.30
CA MET A 7 14.43 2.99 4.34
C MET A 7 13.22 3.01 3.39
N ALA A 8 12.79 1.83 2.91
CA ALA A 8 11.60 1.69 2.08
C ALA A 8 10.32 2.11 2.85
N ALA A 9 10.16 1.67 4.10
CA ALA A 9 9.04 2.07 4.94
C ALA A 9 9.02 3.58 5.19
N LYS A 10 10.20 4.21 5.39
CA LYS A 10 10.30 5.67 5.51
C LYS A 10 9.91 6.39 4.23
N LEU A 11 10.32 5.89 3.07
CA LEU A 11 9.94 6.46 1.77
C LEU A 11 8.42 6.37 1.55
N LEU A 12 7.81 5.22 1.85
CA LEU A 12 6.36 5.01 1.72
C LEU A 12 5.55 5.94 2.61
N ARG A 13 5.97 6.14 3.87
CA ARG A 13 5.33 7.13 4.77
C ARG A 13 5.46 8.56 4.25
N GLY A 14 6.61 8.92 3.66
CA GLY A 14 6.77 10.21 2.99
C GLY A 14 5.83 10.37 1.79
N ALA A 15 5.59 9.31 1.03
CA ALA A 15 4.61 9.31 -0.06
C ALA A 15 3.17 9.47 0.46
N ALA A 16 2.83 8.82 1.58
CA ALA A 16 1.53 8.98 2.22
C ALA A 16 1.26 10.44 2.64
N ASP A 17 2.25 11.08 3.27
CA ASP A 17 2.16 12.50 3.65
C ASP A 17 2.00 13.41 2.43
N PHE A 18 2.72 13.12 1.34
CA PHE A 18 2.56 13.83 0.07
C PHE A 18 1.12 13.73 -0.46
N PHE A 19 0.55 12.51 -0.49
CA PHE A 19 -0.83 12.33 -0.97
C PHE A 19 -1.86 13.00 -0.06
N ARG A 20 -1.67 12.99 1.26
CA ARG A 20 -2.53 13.75 2.20
C ARG A 20 -2.50 15.23 1.89
N SER A 21 -1.32 15.82 1.72
CA SER A 21 -1.17 17.23 1.36
C SER A 21 -1.82 17.56 0.02
N MET A 22 -1.66 16.70 -0.99
CA MET A 22 -2.34 16.86 -2.28
C MET A 22 -3.86 16.77 -2.15
N SER A 23 -4.38 15.96 -1.23
CA SER A 23 -5.82 15.76 -1.04
C SER A 23 -6.54 17.02 -0.53
N GLU A 24 -5.82 17.91 0.17
CA GLU A 24 -6.32 19.19 0.67
C GLU A 24 -6.47 20.23 -0.46
N THR A 25 -5.59 20.16 -1.45
CA THR A 25 -5.56 21.12 -2.58
C THR A 25 -6.34 20.64 -3.80
N ASN A 26 -6.69 19.35 -3.88
CA ASN A 26 -7.40 18.74 -5.01
C ASN A 26 -8.71 18.05 -4.55
N PRO A 27 -9.78 18.81 -4.21
CA PRO A 27 -11.02 18.24 -3.68
C PRO A 27 -11.69 17.20 -4.60
N SER A 28 -11.54 17.36 -5.92
CA SER A 28 -12.16 16.47 -6.92
C SER A 28 -11.61 15.04 -6.91
N ILE A 29 -10.39 14.85 -6.40
CA ILE A 29 -9.72 13.54 -6.30
C ILE A 29 -9.23 13.27 -4.86
N SER A 30 -9.81 13.97 -3.88
CA SER A 30 -9.35 13.92 -2.49
C SER A 30 -9.53 12.53 -1.89
N ALA A 31 -10.61 11.83 -2.26
CA ALA A 31 -10.89 10.48 -1.77
C ALA A 31 -9.83 9.48 -2.26
N GLU A 32 -9.51 9.50 -3.55
CA GLU A 32 -8.51 8.64 -4.17
C GLU A 32 -7.11 8.91 -3.60
N LEU A 33 -6.77 10.19 -3.38
CA LEU A 33 -5.51 10.57 -2.76
C LEU A 33 -5.40 10.09 -1.30
N LYS A 34 -6.50 10.12 -0.54
CA LYS A 34 -6.54 9.57 0.83
C LYS A 34 -6.38 8.06 0.81
N THR A 35 -7.04 7.35 -0.10
CA THR A 35 -6.86 5.91 -0.28
C THR A 35 -5.41 5.55 -0.61
N ASN A 36 -4.75 6.32 -1.50
CA ASN A 36 -3.34 6.13 -1.80
C ASN A 36 -2.45 6.33 -0.57
N ALA A 37 -2.73 7.37 0.23
CA ALA A 37 -1.99 7.61 1.47
C ALA A 37 -2.13 6.46 2.47
N GLU A 38 -3.36 5.99 2.70
CA GLU A 38 -3.65 4.85 3.57
C GLU A 38 -2.95 3.57 3.09
N THR A 39 -2.94 3.33 1.77
CA THR A 39 -2.27 2.17 1.17
C THR A 39 -0.75 2.25 1.38
N CYS A 40 -0.14 3.41 1.18
CA CYS A 40 1.28 3.62 1.43
C CYS A 40 1.66 3.34 2.88
N ASP A 41 0.85 3.78 3.85
CA ASP A 41 1.10 3.51 5.27
C ASP A 41 0.98 2.02 5.60
N GLN A 42 -0.05 1.33 5.08
CA GLN A 42 -0.21 -0.11 5.30
C GLN A 42 0.99 -0.90 4.76
N VAL A 43 1.44 -0.60 3.53
CA VAL A 43 2.61 -1.26 2.94
C VAL A 43 3.88 -0.91 3.71
N ALA A 44 4.04 0.32 4.20
CA ALA A 44 5.18 0.71 5.02
C ALA A 44 5.27 -0.14 6.30
N ASP A 45 4.14 -0.37 6.95
CA ASP A 45 4.05 -1.19 8.16
C ASP A 45 4.37 -2.67 7.87
N TRP A 46 3.91 -3.21 6.75
CA TRP A 46 4.23 -4.58 6.34
C TRP A 46 5.70 -4.75 6.03
N VAL A 47 6.27 -3.86 5.21
CA VAL A 47 7.68 -3.91 4.80
C VAL A 47 8.61 -3.77 6.00
N GLU A 48 8.28 -2.91 6.97
CA GLU A 48 9.09 -2.74 8.19
C GLU A 48 9.00 -3.95 9.13
N LYS A 49 7.83 -4.59 9.22
CA LYS A 49 7.59 -5.73 10.11
C LYS A 49 8.12 -7.05 9.55
N ASP A 50 7.80 -7.35 8.30
CA ASP A 50 8.23 -8.54 7.58
C ASP A 50 8.28 -8.26 6.07
N PRO A 51 9.44 -7.86 5.53
CA PRO A 51 9.58 -7.51 4.11
C PRO A 51 9.37 -8.70 3.17
N ASN A 52 9.34 -9.94 3.68
CA ASN A 52 9.07 -11.14 2.90
C ASN A 52 7.70 -11.76 3.24
N GLY A 53 6.92 -11.10 4.09
CA GLY A 53 5.57 -11.53 4.47
C GLY A 53 4.59 -11.41 3.31
N LEU A 54 3.52 -12.19 3.36
CA LEU A 54 2.43 -12.05 2.39
C LEU A 54 1.56 -10.83 2.75
N ALA A 55 1.16 -10.06 1.73
CA ALA A 55 0.30 -8.89 1.91
C ALA A 55 -1.13 -9.29 2.32
N PRO A 56 -1.67 -8.81 3.46
CA PRO A 56 -2.96 -9.24 4.02
C PRO A 56 -4.26 -8.98 3.24
N SER A 57 -4.26 -8.51 2.00
CA SER A 57 -5.51 -8.40 1.22
C SER A 57 -5.32 -8.52 -0.30
N LEU A 58 -4.13 -8.94 -0.75
CA LEU A 58 -3.87 -9.24 -2.17
C LEU A 58 -3.95 -10.75 -2.47
N ILE A 59 -3.97 -11.59 -1.44
CA ILE A 59 -4.04 -13.04 -1.59
C ILE A 59 -5.46 -13.48 -2.00
N ASP A 60 -6.49 -12.85 -1.44
CA ASP A 60 -7.88 -13.20 -1.72
C ASP A 60 -8.26 -12.92 -3.19
N GLU A 61 -7.82 -11.80 -3.77
CA GLU A 61 -8.07 -11.49 -5.19
C GLU A 61 -7.28 -12.41 -6.14
N MET A 62 -6.07 -12.83 -5.75
CA MET A 62 -5.24 -13.74 -6.54
C MET A 62 -5.71 -15.20 -6.46
N GLU A 63 -6.41 -15.60 -5.39
CA GLU A 63 -7.08 -16.90 -5.29
C GLU A 63 -8.39 -16.93 -6.07
N GLU A 64 -9.19 -15.86 -6.03
CA GLU A 64 -10.42 -15.76 -6.83
C GLU A 64 -10.18 -15.82 -8.35
N GLU A 65 -9.10 -15.20 -8.85
CA GLU A 65 -8.70 -15.31 -10.26
C GLU A 65 -8.29 -16.75 -10.65
N LYS A 66 -7.61 -17.47 -9.75
CA LYS A 66 -7.21 -18.88 -9.99
C LYS A 66 -8.39 -19.83 -10.02
N ASP A 67 -9.43 -19.58 -9.24
CA ASP A 67 -10.65 -20.39 -9.26
C ASP A 67 -11.51 -20.11 -10.48
N LYS A 68 -11.58 -18.86 -10.97
CA LYS A 68 -12.24 -18.53 -12.25
C LYS A 68 -11.55 -19.17 -13.46
N ALA A 69 -10.23 -19.29 -13.43
CA ALA A 69 -9.44 -19.92 -14.50
C ALA A 69 -9.55 -21.45 -14.56
N LYS A 70 -10.10 -22.12 -13.53
CA LYS A 70 -10.30 -23.57 -13.49
C LYS A 70 -11.70 -24.02 -13.93
N VAL A 71 -12.62 -23.08 -14.16
CA VAL A 71 -14.02 -23.36 -14.52
C VAL A 71 -14.28 -23.18 -16.03
N HIS A 72 -13.23 -23.00 -16.84
CA HIS A 72 -13.31 -23.02 -18.30
C HIS A 72 -12.41 -24.10 -18.90
#